data_AF-A0A382CEV4-F1
#
_entry.id   AF-A0A382CEV4-F1
#
_cell.length_a   1.000
_cell.length_b   1.000
_cell.length_c   1.000
_cell.angle_alpha   90.00
_cell.angle_beta   90.00
_cell.angle_gamma   90.00
#
_symmetry.space_group_name_H-M   'P 1'
#
loop_
_entity.id
_entity.type
_entity.pdbx_description
1 polymer ?
#
loop_
_entity_poly.entity_id
_entity_poly.type
_entity_poly.pdbx_seq_one_letter_code
_entity_poly.pdbx_strand_id
1 'polypeptide(L)'
;MASPVTNADRESVVEFTEDQKYVFDTKGWIAIPGMLSDDDISEMRDFCYRLQREKGAIPEYHRSSIGGPLEKLTDHPLVVGFMNEFVASGYASEDCYGFRFEGSFLTIRSEGHDNFSPHGGRGMLNFPGNSHTYHLRYDKVHSGLTRVVWELNPVKKGCGGTMFLSGSHKAAFPTPVSTKDHDC
;
A
#
# COMPACT_ATOMS: atom_id res chain seq x y z
N MET A 1 9.23 -23.27 -2.02
CA MET A 1 8.80 -23.24 -0.62
C MET A 1 7.46 -22.52 -0.55
N ALA A 2 6.60 -22.88 0.39
CA ALA A 2 5.27 -22.28 0.51
C ALA A 2 5.38 -20.88 1.14
N SER A 3 4.49 -19.97 0.74
CA SER A 3 4.36 -18.68 1.40
C SER A 3 3.81 -18.84 2.82
N PRO A 4 4.21 -17.98 3.76
CA PRO A 4 3.72 -18.04 5.14
C PRO A 4 2.22 -17.81 5.21
N VAL A 5 1.55 -18.57 6.07
CA VAL A 5 0.09 -18.54 6.29
C VAL A 5 -0.33 -17.74 7.52
N THR A 6 0.65 -17.19 8.26
CA THR A 6 0.44 -16.27 9.38
C THR A 6 1.42 -15.09 9.32
N ASN A 7 1.10 -13.99 9.99
CA ASN A 7 2.05 -12.90 10.26
C ASN A 7 2.96 -13.22 11.46
N ALA A 8 3.79 -12.25 11.89
CA ALA A 8 4.71 -12.42 13.02
C ALA A 8 3.96 -12.65 14.35
N ASP A 9 2.75 -12.11 14.49
CA ASP A 9 1.88 -12.29 15.65
C ASP A 9 1.04 -13.58 15.61
N ARG A 10 1.28 -14.44 14.61
CA ARG A 10 0.58 -15.71 14.37
C ARG A 10 -0.90 -15.58 14.00
N GLU A 11 -1.30 -14.42 13.52
CA GLU A 11 -2.62 -14.19 12.94
C GLU A 11 -2.68 -14.75 11.52
N SER A 12 -3.79 -15.40 11.16
CA SER A 12 -3.97 -15.98 9.83
C SER A 12 -4.02 -14.91 8.75
N VAL A 13 -3.23 -15.08 7.69
CA VAL A 13 -3.23 -14.18 6.53
C VAL A 13 -4.60 -14.16 5.84
N VAL A 14 -4.97 -13.01 5.28
CA VAL A 14 -6.24 -12.88 4.55
C VAL A 14 -6.06 -13.37 3.13
N GLU A 15 -6.88 -14.34 2.72
CA GLU A 15 -6.97 -14.74 1.32
C GLU A 15 -7.82 -13.76 0.53
N PHE A 16 -7.32 -13.32 -0.62
CA PHE A 16 -8.06 -12.44 -1.52
C PHE A 16 -9.04 -13.25 -2.36
N THR A 17 -10.29 -12.77 -2.43
CA THR A 17 -11.34 -13.35 -3.28
C THR A 17 -11.03 -13.18 -4.77
N GLU A 18 -11.64 -14.00 -5.63
CA GLU A 18 -11.51 -13.87 -7.09
C GLU A 18 -11.87 -12.47 -7.59
N ASP A 19 -12.96 -11.89 -7.07
CA ASP A 19 -13.39 -10.53 -7.40
C ASP A 19 -12.33 -9.48 -7.00
N GLN A 20 -11.74 -9.60 -5.81
CA GLN A 20 -10.68 -8.68 -5.38
C GLN A 20 -9.43 -8.83 -6.25
N LYS A 21 -9.04 -10.06 -6.59
CA LYS A 21 -7.93 -10.33 -7.50
C LYS A 21 -8.18 -9.71 -8.88
N TYR A 22 -9.38 -9.89 -9.41
CA TYR A 22 -9.79 -9.34 -10.70
C TYR A 22 -9.82 -7.80 -10.69
N VAL A 23 -10.35 -7.19 -9.62
CA VAL A 23 -10.36 -5.72 -9.45
C VAL A 23 -8.95 -5.17 -9.41
N PHE A 24 -8.05 -5.77 -8.62
CA PHE A 24 -6.66 -5.31 -8.55
C PHE A 24 -5.95 -5.47 -9.90
N ASP A 25 -6.14 -6.61 -10.59
CA ASP A 25 -5.53 -6.85 -11.89
C ASP A 25 -5.96 -5.82 -12.95
N THR A 26 -7.25 -5.55 -13.02
CA THR A 26 -7.83 -4.67 -14.05
C THR A 26 -7.62 -3.18 -13.74
N LYS A 27 -7.70 -2.77 -12.48
CA LYS A 27 -7.58 -1.36 -12.09
C LYS A 27 -6.16 -0.93 -11.72
N GLY A 28 -5.33 -1.85 -11.24
CA GLY A 28 -4.00 -1.55 -10.67
C GLY A 28 -4.06 -1.02 -9.23
N TRP A 29 -5.25 -1.00 -8.62
CA TRP A 29 -5.48 -0.59 -7.24
C TRP A 29 -6.75 -1.28 -6.70
N ILE A 30 -6.82 -1.42 -5.38
CA ILE A 30 -8.00 -1.92 -4.69
C ILE A 30 -8.14 -1.20 -3.35
N ALA A 31 -9.37 -0.82 -2.98
CA ALA A 31 -9.71 -0.27 -1.69
C ALA A 31 -10.45 -1.32 -0.86
N ILE A 32 -9.97 -1.57 0.36
CA ILE A 32 -10.53 -2.59 1.26
C ILE A 32 -10.98 -1.89 2.55
N PRO A 33 -12.29 -1.66 2.75
CA PRO A 33 -12.80 -0.90 3.88
C PRO A 33 -12.85 -1.74 5.16
N GLY A 34 -12.85 -1.08 6.32
CA GLY A 34 -13.16 -1.71 7.61
C GLY A 34 -12.09 -2.65 8.15
N MET A 35 -10.82 -2.42 7.80
CA MET A 35 -9.71 -3.29 8.21
C MET A 35 -9.11 -2.93 9.56
N LEU A 36 -9.44 -1.76 10.11
CA LEU A 36 -8.99 -1.29 11.42
C LEU A 36 -10.20 -0.96 12.29
N SER A 37 -10.12 -1.23 13.58
CA SER A 37 -11.13 -0.84 14.55
C SER A 37 -11.08 0.67 14.82
N ASP A 38 -12.17 1.24 15.34
CA ASP A 38 -12.20 2.66 15.73
C ASP A 38 -11.14 2.97 16.82
N ASP A 39 -10.89 2.02 17.72
CA ASP A 39 -9.87 2.13 18.77
C ASP A 39 -8.46 2.14 18.17
N ASP A 40 -8.15 1.21 17.24
CA ASP A 40 -6.87 1.20 16.53
C ASP A 40 -6.67 2.51 15.75
N ILE A 41 -7.70 2.97 15.03
CA ILE A 41 -7.64 4.22 14.27
C ILE A 41 -7.36 5.40 15.20
N SER A 42 -8.04 5.49 16.35
CA SER A 42 -7.83 6.56 17.32
C SER A 42 -6.41 6.53 17.87
N GLU A 43 -5.94 5.38 18.34
CA GLU A 43 -4.60 5.21 18.91
C GLU A 43 -3.51 5.53 17.88
N MET A 44 -3.60 4.97 16.69
CA MET A 44 -2.65 5.19 15.60
C MET A 44 -2.62 6.65 15.16
N ARG A 45 -3.79 7.31 15.09
CA ARG A 45 -3.88 8.72 14.70
C ARG A 45 -3.25 9.63 15.75
N ASP A 46 -3.51 9.41 17.03
CA ASP A 46 -2.89 10.16 18.12
C ASP A 46 -1.37 9.98 18.13
N PHE A 47 -0.91 8.75 17.91
CA PHE A 47 0.51 8.47 17.76
C PHE A 47 1.12 9.21 16.56
N CYS A 48 0.45 9.24 15.40
CA CYS A 48 0.91 9.99 14.23
C CYS A 48 1.10 11.50 14.54
N TYR A 49 0.16 12.12 15.27
CA TYR A 49 0.30 13.51 15.66
C TYR A 49 1.46 13.75 16.63
N ARG A 50 1.64 12.85 17.60
CA ARG A 50 2.79 12.90 18.52
C ARG A 50 4.11 12.69 17.78
N LEU A 51 4.16 11.79 16.80
CA LEU A 51 5.34 11.54 15.99
C LEU A 51 5.76 12.79 15.20
N GLN A 52 4.80 13.58 14.73
CA GLN A 52 5.07 14.83 14.03
C GLN A 52 5.47 15.98 14.97
N ARG A 53 4.78 16.13 16.10
CA ARG A 53 4.86 17.34 16.95
C ARG A 53 5.77 17.18 18.17
N GLU A 54 5.87 15.98 18.71
CA GLU A 54 6.44 15.67 20.01
C GLU A 54 7.39 14.46 19.93
N LYS A 55 8.11 14.30 18.81
CA LYS A 55 8.97 13.14 18.53
C LYS A 55 9.94 12.80 19.67
N GLY A 56 10.46 13.81 20.38
CA GLY A 56 11.36 13.65 21.52
C GLY A 56 10.72 12.95 22.74
N ALA A 57 9.39 13.03 22.89
CA ALA A 57 8.64 12.38 23.97
C ALA A 57 8.31 10.90 23.66
N ILE A 58 8.58 10.43 22.44
CA ILE A 58 8.41 9.02 22.04
C ILE A 58 9.73 8.28 22.33
N PRO A 59 9.71 7.04 22.86
CA PRO A 59 10.90 6.21 22.97
C PRO A 59 11.62 6.06 21.62
N GLU A 60 12.95 6.12 21.61
CA GLU A 60 13.73 6.22 20.37
C GLU A 60 13.41 5.13 19.34
N TYR A 61 13.23 3.89 19.79
CA TYR A 61 12.92 2.74 18.94
C TYR A 61 11.53 2.81 18.26
N HIS A 62 10.62 3.66 18.75
CA HIS A 62 9.32 3.90 18.13
C HIS A 62 9.26 5.19 17.30
N ARG A 63 10.35 5.94 17.15
CA ARG A 63 10.35 7.25 16.46
C ARG A 63 10.31 7.17 14.92
N SER A 64 9.48 6.29 14.36
CA SER A 64 9.34 6.02 12.93
C SER A 64 7.88 5.78 12.53
N SER A 65 7.59 5.75 11.24
CA SER A 65 6.27 5.40 10.67
C SER A 65 5.91 3.91 10.77
N ILE A 66 6.74 3.11 11.43
CA ILE A 66 6.52 1.69 11.75
C ILE A 66 6.76 1.44 13.24
N GLY A 67 6.64 2.47 14.08
CA GLY A 67 6.84 2.37 15.51
C GLY A 67 5.52 2.42 16.29
N GLY A 68 5.53 1.82 17.47
CA GLY A 68 4.44 1.91 18.43
C GLY A 68 3.18 1.23 17.89
N PRO A 69 2.00 1.85 17.97
CA PRO A 69 0.77 1.23 17.46
C PRO A 69 0.79 1.01 15.94
N LEU A 70 1.67 1.69 15.18
CA LEU A 70 1.80 1.50 13.74
C LEU A 70 2.55 0.22 13.36
N GLU A 71 3.23 -0.45 14.30
CA GLU A 71 3.94 -1.71 14.05
C GLU A 71 3.00 -2.75 13.44
N LYS A 72 1.76 -2.85 13.97
CA LYS A 72 0.67 -3.72 13.49
C LYS A 72 0.37 -3.56 11.99
N LEU A 73 0.66 -2.41 11.40
CA LEU A 73 0.39 -2.12 9.98
C LEU A 73 1.44 -2.70 9.04
N THR A 74 2.63 -3.04 9.56
CA THR A 74 3.81 -3.43 8.75
C THR A 74 3.61 -4.80 8.11
N ASP A 75 3.07 -5.75 8.88
CA ASP A 75 2.77 -7.11 8.45
C ASP A 75 1.34 -7.52 8.84
N HIS A 76 0.41 -6.55 8.80
CA HIS A 76 -1.01 -6.81 8.96
C HIS A 76 -1.45 -8.00 8.07
N PRO A 77 -2.31 -8.92 8.54
CA PRO A 77 -2.67 -10.14 7.79
C PRO A 77 -3.16 -9.91 6.36
N LEU A 78 -3.86 -8.79 6.13
CA LEU A 78 -4.26 -8.33 4.80
C LEU A 78 -3.07 -8.00 3.89
N VAL A 79 -2.06 -7.31 4.42
CA VAL A 79 -0.85 -6.93 3.69
C VAL A 79 -0.06 -8.18 3.35
N VAL A 80 0.16 -9.08 4.31
CA VAL A 80 0.90 -10.32 4.05
C VAL A 80 0.17 -11.18 3.01
N GLY A 81 -1.15 -11.32 3.13
CA GLY A 81 -1.98 -12.03 2.14
C GLY A 81 -1.89 -11.43 0.74
N PHE A 82 -1.99 -10.10 0.63
CA PHE A 82 -1.79 -9.39 -0.63
C PHE A 82 -0.40 -9.65 -1.20
N MET A 83 0.65 -9.50 -0.39
CA MET A 83 2.02 -9.63 -0.85
C MET A 83 2.32 -11.07 -1.27
N ASN A 84 1.81 -12.08 -0.56
CA ASN A 84 1.91 -13.48 -0.96
C ASN A 84 1.27 -13.76 -2.34
N GLU A 85 0.12 -13.15 -2.60
CA GLU A 85 -0.60 -13.32 -3.85
C GLU A 85 0.10 -12.61 -5.02
N PHE A 86 0.44 -11.34 -4.86
CA PHE A 86 0.81 -10.46 -5.97
C PHE A 86 2.28 -10.09 -6.06
N VAL A 87 3.08 -10.23 -5.00
CA VAL A 87 4.45 -9.67 -4.93
C VAL A 87 5.50 -10.72 -4.63
N ALA A 88 5.16 -11.72 -3.81
CA ALA A 88 6.11 -12.68 -3.28
C ALA A 88 6.76 -13.47 -4.42
N SER A 89 8.09 -13.56 -4.33
CA SER A 89 8.91 -14.39 -5.21
C SER A 89 9.28 -15.69 -4.49
N GLY A 90 9.89 -16.64 -5.21
CA GLY A 90 10.16 -18.00 -4.73
C GLY A 90 11.10 -18.15 -3.52
N TYR A 91 11.46 -17.05 -2.85
CA TYR A 91 12.28 -17.01 -1.64
C TYR A 91 11.48 -17.09 -0.34
N ALA A 92 10.14 -17.10 -0.38
CA ALA A 92 9.32 -17.27 0.82
C ALA A 92 9.60 -18.61 1.52
N SER A 93 9.59 -18.62 2.85
CA SER A 93 9.62 -19.84 3.67
C SER A 93 8.73 -19.69 4.90
N GLU A 94 8.70 -20.71 5.76
CA GLU A 94 8.03 -20.63 7.06
C GLU A 94 8.65 -19.58 7.99
N ASP A 95 9.94 -19.28 7.78
CA ASP A 95 10.71 -18.35 8.62
C ASP A 95 10.87 -16.95 7.99
N CYS A 96 10.43 -16.75 6.74
CA CYS A 96 10.58 -15.45 6.09
C CYS A 96 9.52 -15.14 5.02
N TYR A 97 9.16 -13.87 4.95
CA TYR A 97 8.31 -13.33 3.89
C TYR A 97 9.01 -13.38 2.53
N GLY A 98 8.26 -13.71 1.46
CA GLY A 98 8.78 -13.74 0.09
C GLY A 98 8.93 -12.38 -0.59
N PHE A 99 8.79 -11.31 0.19
CA PHE A 99 8.81 -9.92 -0.24
C PHE A 99 9.58 -9.10 0.80
N ARG A 100 10.01 -7.90 0.43
CA ARG A 100 10.71 -6.99 1.33
C ARG A 100 9.90 -5.71 1.55
N PHE A 101 10.04 -5.16 2.75
CA PHE A 101 9.54 -3.84 3.06
C PHE A 101 10.55 -2.79 2.57
N GLU A 102 10.23 -2.10 1.47
CA GLU A 102 11.14 -1.10 0.87
C GLU A 102 11.25 0.17 1.73
N GLY A 103 10.13 0.61 2.32
CA GLY A 103 10.10 1.79 3.17
C GLY A 103 8.69 2.28 3.47
N SER A 104 8.59 3.19 4.44
CA SER A 104 7.35 3.86 4.80
C SER A 104 7.58 5.31 5.18
N PHE A 105 6.49 6.08 5.20
CA PHE A 105 6.48 7.46 5.64
C PHE A 105 5.07 7.83 6.12
N LEU A 106 4.99 8.87 6.96
CA LEU A 106 3.75 9.45 7.44
C LEU A 106 3.44 10.73 6.65
N THR A 107 2.17 10.91 6.25
CA THR A 107 1.69 12.16 5.66
C THR A 107 0.51 12.70 6.46
N ILE A 108 0.61 13.95 6.89
CA ILE A 108 -0.50 14.69 7.51
C ILE A 108 -0.78 15.89 6.61
N ARG A 109 -2.01 15.97 6.08
CA ARG A 109 -2.45 17.01 5.14
C ARG A 109 -3.54 17.85 5.79
N SER A 110 -3.46 19.16 5.61
CA SER A 110 -4.57 20.05 5.94
C SER A 110 -5.71 19.84 4.93
N GLU A 111 -6.94 20.19 5.33
CA GLU A 111 -8.05 20.26 4.38
C GLU A 111 -7.70 21.24 3.25
N GLY A 112 -8.03 20.87 2.00
CA GLY A 112 -7.70 21.65 0.81
C GLY A 112 -6.22 21.66 0.42
N HIS A 113 -5.36 20.85 1.06
CA HIS A 113 -3.97 20.73 0.66
C HIS A 113 -3.83 20.16 -0.76
N ASP A 114 -3.32 20.97 -1.66
CA ASP A 114 -3.16 20.66 -3.08
C ASP A 114 -1.68 20.48 -3.45
N ASN A 115 -1.28 19.23 -3.61
CA ASN A 115 0.00 18.81 -4.18
C ASN A 115 -0.25 17.80 -5.31
N PHE A 116 -1.31 18.02 -6.09
CA PHE A 116 -1.67 17.09 -7.14
C PHE A 116 -0.59 16.99 -8.21
N SER A 117 0.00 15.81 -8.27
CA SER A 117 1.08 15.49 -9.21
C SER A 117 0.98 14.02 -9.57
N PRO A 118 0.11 13.68 -10.55
CA PRO A 118 0.02 12.32 -11.07
C PRO A 118 1.38 11.84 -11.58
N HIS A 119 1.78 10.64 -11.15
CA HIS A 119 3.06 10.04 -11.50
C HIS A 119 2.92 8.52 -11.63
N GLY A 120 3.92 7.89 -12.24
CA GLY A 120 3.93 6.44 -12.50
C GLY A 120 3.19 6.05 -13.78
N GLY A 121 2.72 4.80 -13.82
CA GLY A 121 2.12 4.17 -14.99
C GLY A 121 3.13 3.43 -15.87
N ARG A 122 2.63 2.83 -16.96
CA ARG A 122 3.42 2.09 -17.97
C ARG A 122 4.24 0.92 -17.39
N GLY A 123 3.69 0.27 -16.37
CA GLY A 123 4.38 -0.74 -15.56
C GLY A 123 4.72 -2.05 -16.26
N MET A 124 4.28 -2.34 -17.49
CA MET A 124 4.59 -3.66 -18.09
C MET A 124 6.10 -3.89 -18.32
N LEU A 125 6.86 -2.88 -18.73
CA LEU A 125 8.31 -3.00 -19.02
C LEU A 125 9.02 -1.68 -18.74
N ASN A 126 8.99 -1.20 -17.50
CA ASN A 126 9.74 -0.01 -17.08
C ASN A 126 11.24 -0.29 -16.91
N PHE A 127 11.90 -0.68 -18.01
CA PHE A 127 13.34 -0.93 -18.08
C PHE A 127 14.08 0.21 -18.80
N PRO A 128 15.35 0.48 -18.41
CA PRO A 128 16.04 0.00 -17.20
C PRO A 128 15.73 0.89 -15.99
N GLY A 129 15.66 0.29 -14.79
CA GLY A 129 15.92 1.01 -13.54
C GLY A 129 14.75 1.33 -12.61
N ASN A 130 13.57 0.72 -12.73
CA ASN A 130 12.60 0.75 -11.62
C ASN A 130 11.91 -0.59 -11.37
N SER A 131 11.50 -0.81 -10.12
CA SER A 131 10.76 -2.00 -9.68
C SER A 131 9.24 -1.85 -9.87
N HIS A 132 8.77 -0.78 -10.53
CA HIS A 132 7.36 -0.59 -10.89
C HIS A 132 7.01 -1.42 -12.11
N THR A 133 7.29 -2.73 -12.03
CA THR A 133 6.97 -3.69 -13.08
C THR A 133 5.70 -4.45 -12.75
N TYR A 134 4.93 -4.79 -13.77
CA TYR A 134 3.71 -5.58 -13.66
C TYR A 134 3.71 -6.63 -14.76
N HIS A 135 3.82 -7.90 -14.36
CA HIS A 135 3.92 -9.01 -15.28
C HIS A 135 2.84 -10.03 -15.01
N LEU A 136 2.32 -10.62 -16.08
CA LEU A 136 1.49 -11.82 -16.03
C LEU A 136 2.35 -13.00 -16.48
N ARG A 137 2.40 -14.06 -15.67
CA ARG A 137 3.02 -15.32 -16.03
C ARG A 137 2.04 -16.45 -15.77
N TYR A 138 1.55 -17.05 -16.85
CA TYR A 138 0.40 -17.96 -16.82
C TYR A 138 -0.80 -17.24 -16.20
N ASP A 139 -1.44 -17.84 -15.20
CA ASP A 139 -2.60 -17.26 -14.51
C ASP A 139 -2.21 -16.52 -13.23
N LYS A 140 -0.93 -16.16 -13.06
CA LYS A 140 -0.44 -15.42 -11.89
C LYS A 140 0.11 -14.06 -12.28
N VAL A 141 -0.40 -13.06 -11.57
CA VAL A 141 0.11 -11.69 -11.58
C VAL A 141 1.35 -11.58 -10.70
N HIS A 142 2.31 -10.76 -11.13
CA HIS A 142 3.43 -10.30 -10.32
C HIS A 142 3.57 -8.78 -10.43
N SER A 143 3.28 -8.08 -9.32
CA SER A 143 3.51 -6.66 -9.09
C SER A 143 4.88 -6.49 -8.40
N GLY A 144 5.87 -5.97 -9.12
CA GLY A 144 7.24 -5.83 -8.63
C GLY A 144 7.40 -4.87 -7.45
N LEU A 145 6.45 -3.94 -7.27
CA LEU A 145 6.36 -3.04 -6.13
C LEU A 145 4.90 -2.63 -5.93
N THR A 146 4.40 -2.79 -4.71
CA THR A 146 3.06 -2.34 -4.32
C THR A 146 3.16 -1.42 -3.12
N ARG A 147 2.41 -0.32 -3.14
CA ARG A 147 2.23 0.57 -1.99
C ARG A 147 0.90 0.27 -1.29
N VAL A 148 0.95 0.13 0.02
CA VAL A 148 -0.24 0.09 0.89
C VAL A 148 -0.42 1.48 1.50
N VAL A 149 -1.65 1.99 1.49
CA VAL A 149 -2.00 3.28 2.11
C VAL A 149 -3.05 3.03 3.17
N TRP A 150 -2.73 3.39 4.41
CA TRP A 150 -3.64 3.34 5.54
C TRP A 150 -4.21 4.73 5.78
N GLU A 151 -5.50 4.92 5.49
CA GLU A 151 -6.18 6.18 5.74
C GLU A 151 -6.71 6.19 7.18
N LEU A 152 -6.04 6.93 8.05
CA LEU A 152 -6.44 7.08 9.45
C LEU A 152 -7.49 8.17 9.65
N ASN A 153 -8.02 8.78 8.59
CA ASN A 153 -9.12 9.75 8.61
C ASN A 153 -10.14 9.39 7.52
N PRO A 154 -11.42 9.81 7.67
CA PRO A 154 -12.40 9.62 6.61
C PRO A 154 -11.97 10.29 5.30
N VAL A 155 -11.91 9.52 4.21
CA VAL A 155 -11.65 10.06 2.87
C VAL A 155 -12.96 10.52 2.24
N LYS A 156 -13.08 11.82 1.98
CA LYS A 156 -14.25 12.43 1.35
C LYS A 156 -13.88 13.05 0.01
N LYS A 157 -14.82 13.04 -0.94
CA LYS A 157 -14.66 13.71 -2.24
C LYS A 157 -14.33 15.18 -2.01
N GLY A 158 -13.30 15.69 -2.69
CA GLY A 158 -12.85 17.08 -2.57
C GLY A 158 -11.95 17.39 -1.36
N CYS A 159 -11.77 16.46 -0.42
CA CYS A 159 -10.94 16.67 0.77
C CYS A 159 -9.49 16.17 0.59
N GLY A 160 -9.01 16.02 -0.65
CA GLY A 160 -7.64 15.62 -0.94
C GLY A 160 -7.34 14.13 -0.81
N GLY A 161 -8.33 13.25 -1.01
CA GLY A 161 -8.09 11.79 -1.08
C GLY A 161 -7.11 11.40 -2.19
N THR A 162 -6.49 10.22 -2.06
CA THR A 162 -5.60 9.68 -3.11
C THR A 162 -6.40 9.38 -4.38
N MET A 163 -5.94 9.89 -5.53
CA MET A 163 -6.57 9.68 -6.84
C MET A 163 -5.81 8.62 -7.65
N PHE A 164 -6.55 7.78 -8.38
CA PHE A 164 -6.00 6.71 -9.20
C PHE A 164 -6.53 6.78 -10.63
N LEU A 165 -5.63 6.69 -11.61
CA LEU A 165 -5.98 6.45 -13.01
C LEU A 165 -6.04 4.93 -13.23
N SER A 166 -7.24 4.37 -13.21
CA SER A 166 -7.45 2.93 -13.33
C SER A 166 -6.87 2.39 -14.65
N GLY A 167 -6.13 1.28 -14.59
CA GLY A 167 -5.51 0.64 -15.75
C GLY A 167 -4.20 1.27 -16.21
N SER A 168 -3.78 2.41 -15.65
CA SER A 168 -2.55 3.10 -16.04
C SER A 168 -1.27 2.28 -15.79
N HIS A 169 -1.32 1.30 -14.87
CA HIS A 169 -0.23 0.36 -14.60
C HIS A 169 0.10 -0.54 -15.79
N LYS A 170 -0.83 -0.73 -16.74
CA LYS A 170 -0.64 -1.53 -17.97
C LYS A 170 -0.59 -0.67 -19.24
N ALA A 171 -0.60 0.66 -19.13
CA ALA A 171 -0.69 1.57 -20.27
C ALA A 171 0.50 1.43 -21.25
N ALA A 172 0.21 1.40 -22.55
CA ALA A 172 1.23 1.41 -23.61
C ALA A 172 1.75 2.82 -23.92
N PHE A 173 0.92 3.84 -23.71
CA PHE A 173 1.21 5.24 -24.03
C PHE A 173 1.53 6.06 -22.77
N PRO A 174 2.25 7.19 -22.90
CA PRO A 174 2.37 8.16 -21.82
C PRO A 174 1.00 8.67 -21.34
N THR A 175 0.92 9.01 -20.06
CA THR A 175 -0.27 9.65 -19.50
C THR A 175 -0.55 10.97 -20.22
N PRO A 176 -1.78 11.21 -20.72
CA PRO A 176 -2.13 12.45 -21.41
C PRO A 176 -1.93 13.69 -20.54
N VAL A 177 -1.63 14.85 -21.14
CA VAL A 177 -1.48 16.13 -20.39
C VAL A 177 -2.78 16.50 -19.65
N SER A 178 -3.93 16.12 -20.19
CA SER A 178 -5.24 16.37 -19.57
C SER A 178 -5.38 15.75 -18.19
N THR A 179 -4.62 14.69 -17.86
CA THR A 179 -4.71 14.07 -16.52
C THR A 179 -4.07 14.90 -15.42
N LYS A 180 -3.46 16.04 -15.75
CA LYS A 180 -3.02 17.03 -14.76
C LYS A 180 -4.18 17.88 -14.24
N ASP A 181 -5.34 17.81 -14.88
CA ASP A 181 -6.57 18.38 -14.38
C ASP A 181 -7.23 17.39 -13.39
N HIS A 182 -7.78 17.90 -12.29
CA HIS A 182 -8.48 17.08 -11.30
C HIS A 182 -9.81 16.53 -11.80
N ASP A 183 -10.44 17.27 -12.71
CA ASP A 183 -11.82 17.03 -13.12
C ASP A 183 -11.94 16.23 -14.42
N CYS A 184 -10.82 15.69 -14.93
CA CYS A 184 -10.76 14.91 -16.17
C CYS A 184 -11.20 13.44 -16.02
#